data_AF-A0A382E399-F1
#
_entry.id   AF-A0A382E399-F1
#
_cell.length_a   1.000
_cell.length_b   1.000
_cell.length_c   1.000
_cell.angle_alpha   90.00
_cell.angle_beta   90.00
_cell.angle_gamma   90.00
#
_symmetry.space_group_name_H-M   'P 1'
#
loop_
_entity.id
_entity.type
_entity.pdbx_description
1 polymer ?
#
loop_
_entity_poly.entity_id
_entity_poly.type
_entity_poly.pdbx_seq_one_letter_code
_entity_poly.pdbx_strand_id
1 'polypeptide(L)'
;MASARFSGAAAVLLSVCWLGGEGAFAGSGHWAYQRPTRPELPRLAKPQRAANPVDRFILDRLAKRGMAPSPLAKPEQQARRVFLDLVGRSPQPGEIDVFLADPG
;
A
#
# COMPACT_ATOMS: atom_id res chain seq x y z
N MET A 1 -62.72 26.35 -31.56
CA MET A 1 -62.01 26.21 -30.27
C MET A 1 -61.15 24.95 -30.34
N ALA A 2 -59.87 24.89 -30.04
CA ALA A 2 -58.76 25.82 -30.04
C ALA A 2 -57.53 24.89 -30.08
N SER A 3 -56.72 25.02 -31.13
CA SER A 3 -55.47 24.28 -31.31
C SER A 3 -54.39 24.83 -30.37
N ALA A 4 -53.83 24.00 -29.49
CA ALA A 4 -52.70 24.41 -28.65
C ALA A 4 -51.38 24.21 -29.42
N ARG A 5 -50.80 25.32 -29.86
CA ARG A 5 -49.41 25.40 -30.34
C ARG A 5 -48.51 25.65 -29.12
N PHE A 6 -47.50 24.80 -28.91
CA PHE A 6 -46.46 25.05 -27.91
C PHE A 6 -45.35 25.87 -28.57
N SER A 7 -45.07 27.07 -28.04
CA SER A 7 -43.97 27.93 -28.48
C SER A 7 -43.18 28.43 -27.26
N GLY A 8 -41.92 27.99 -27.22
CA GLY A 8 -40.71 28.62 -26.67
C GLY A 8 -40.76 29.49 -25.40
N ALA A 9 -39.85 29.20 -24.48
CA ALA A 9 -38.70 30.08 -24.20
C ALA A 9 -37.74 29.38 -23.22
N ALA A 10 -36.51 29.15 -23.68
CA ALA A 10 -35.44 28.51 -22.93
C ALA A 10 -34.99 29.40 -21.77
N ALA A 11 -35.02 28.85 -20.55
CA ALA A 11 -34.53 29.49 -19.35
C ALA A 11 -32.99 29.49 -19.32
N VAL A 12 -32.44 30.71 -19.21
CA VAL A 12 -31.28 31.08 -18.36
C VAL A 12 -30.08 30.11 -18.39
N LEU A 13 -29.10 30.41 -19.26
CA LEU A 13 -27.73 29.88 -19.13
C LEU A 13 -26.80 30.97 -18.62
N LEU A 14 -26.76 31.13 -17.30
CA LEU A 14 -25.65 31.74 -16.59
C LEU A 14 -25.34 30.87 -15.37
N SER A 15 -24.64 29.76 -15.62
CA SER A 15 -23.85 29.09 -14.60
C SER A 15 -22.62 28.54 -15.29
N VAL A 16 -21.57 29.35 -15.23
CA VAL A 16 -20.18 28.94 -15.01
C VAL A 16 -20.06 27.40 -14.96
N CYS A 17 -19.67 26.79 -16.09
CA CYS A 17 -19.14 25.42 -16.15
C CYS A 17 -17.79 25.38 -15.42
N TRP A 18 -17.84 25.58 -14.11
CA TRP A 18 -16.76 25.31 -13.18
C TRP A 18 -17.32 24.26 -12.24
N LEU A 19 -16.64 23.11 -12.17
CA LEU A 19 -16.97 21.88 -11.43
C LEU A 19 -17.74 20.82 -12.23
N GLY A 20 -17.07 20.15 -13.17
CA GLY A 20 -17.57 18.89 -13.71
C GLY A 20 -16.96 18.52 -15.05
N GLY A 21 -15.74 18.00 -15.03
CA GLY A 21 -15.07 17.54 -16.24
C GLY A 21 -13.65 17.17 -15.89
N GLU A 22 -13.51 15.95 -15.35
CA GLU A 22 -12.23 15.29 -15.11
C GLU A 22 -11.20 15.64 -16.18
N GLY A 23 -10.04 16.12 -15.74
CA GLY A 23 -8.81 15.91 -16.47
C GLY A 23 -8.56 14.40 -16.51
N ALA A 24 -9.25 13.70 -17.41
CA ALA A 24 -8.93 12.36 -17.80
C ALA A 24 -7.61 12.45 -18.57
N PHE A 25 -6.51 12.53 -17.83
CA PHE A 25 -5.29 11.94 -18.30
C PHE A 25 -5.68 10.50 -18.65
N ALA A 26 -5.67 10.14 -19.93
CA ALA A 26 -5.54 8.76 -20.33
C ALA A 26 -4.17 8.29 -19.82
N GLY A 27 -4.10 8.10 -18.50
CA GLY A 27 -2.89 7.91 -17.75
C GLY A 27 -2.30 6.59 -18.18
N SER A 28 -1.04 6.60 -18.59
CA SER A 28 -0.27 5.41 -18.92
C SER A 28 -0.61 4.28 -17.95
N GLY A 29 -0.89 3.08 -18.44
CA GLY A 29 -1.15 1.89 -17.61
C GLY A 29 0.03 1.46 -16.73
N HIS A 30 1.07 2.26 -16.65
CA HIS A 30 2.21 2.09 -15.77
C HIS A 30 1.78 2.25 -14.31
N TRP A 31 2.20 1.30 -13.47
CA TRP A 31 1.79 1.16 -12.06
C TRP A 31 1.99 2.44 -11.23
N ALA A 32 3.00 3.26 -11.55
CA ALA A 32 3.31 4.48 -10.80
C ALA A 32 2.22 5.57 -10.90
N TYR A 33 1.37 5.52 -11.93
CA TYR A 33 0.29 6.50 -12.14
C TYR A 33 -1.10 5.94 -11.82
N GLN A 34 -1.17 4.70 -11.34
CA GLN A 34 -2.42 4.12 -10.87
C GLN A 34 -2.59 4.40 -9.39
N ARG A 35 -3.80 4.82 -9.00
CA ARG A 35 -4.12 5.06 -7.60
C ARG A 35 -4.01 3.75 -6.81
N PRO A 36 -3.23 3.68 -5.72
CA PRO A 36 -3.19 2.49 -4.87
C PRO A 36 -4.57 2.24 -4.25
N THR A 37 -5.03 1.00 -4.32
CA THR A 37 -6.26 0.55 -3.65
C THR A 37 -5.89 -0.39 -2.51
N ARG A 38 -6.67 -0.38 -1.42
CA ARG A 38 -6.41 -1.22 -0.26
C ARG A 38 -7.01 -2.62 -0.50
N PRO A 39 -6.19 -3.68 -0.62
CA PRO A 39 -6.72 -5.02 -0.83
C PRO A 39 -7.32 -5.58 0.46
N GLU A 40 -8.25 -6.53 0.31
CA GLU A 40 -8.74 -7.33 1.42
C GLU A 40 -7.62 -8.23 1.98
N LEU A 41 -7.63 -8.43 3.31
CA LEU A 41 -6.63 -9.24 3.98
C LEU A 41 -6.99 -10.73 3.87
N PRO A 42 -6.04 -11.62 3.53
CA PRO A 42 -6.27 -13.06 3.51
C PRO A 42 -6.72 -13.59 4.87
N ARG A 43 -7.61 -14.59 4.86
CA ARG A 43 -8.00 -15.32 6.08
C ARG A 43 -6.95 -16.39 6.39
N LEU A 44 -6.30 -16.26 7.54
CA LEU A 44 -5.32 -17.23 8.02
C LEU A 44 -5.96 -18.20 9.00
N ALA A 45 -5.51 -19.45 9.00
CA ALA A 45 -5.87 -20.43 10.03
C ALA A 45 -5.34 -20.05 11.42
N LYS A 46 -4.18 -19.38 11.48
CA LYS A 46 -3.54 -18.92 12.72
C LYS A 46 -3.24 -17.41 12.62
N PRO A 47 -4.24 -16.54 12.77
CA PRO A 47 -4.07 -15.10 12.58
C PRO A 47 -3.08 -14.46 13.57
N GLN A 48 -2.92 -15.03 14.77
CA GLN A 48 -2.00 -14.56 15.82
C GLN A 48 -0.51 -14.65 15.44
N ARG A 49 -0.16 -15.34 14.35
CA ARG A 49 1.22 -15.42 13.84
C ARG A 49 1.62 -14.24 12.96
N ALA A 50 0.66 -13.45 12.50
CA ALA A 50 0.94 -12.23 11.74
C ALA A 50 1.15 -11.09 12.73
N ALA A 51 2.36 -10.51 12.76
CA ALA A 51 2.63 -9.33 13.58
C ALA A 51 2.00 -8.09 12.93
N ASN A 52 2.05 -8.02 11.60
CA ASN A 52 1.52 -6.93 10.80
C ASN A 52 0.51 -7.41 9.76
N PRO A 53 -0.37 -6.54 9.23
CA PRO A 53 -1.33 -6.91 8.17
C PRO A 53 -0.66 -7.48 6.90
N VAL A 54 0.56 -7.03 6.58
CA VAL A 54 1.33 -7.48 5.43
C VAL A 54 1.75 -8.95 5.57
N ASP A 55 2.08 -9.40 6.79
CA ASP A 55 2.49 -10.78 7.05
C ASP A 55 1.42 -11.79 6.68
N ARG A 56 0.15 -11.36 6.64
CA ARG A 56 -0.96 -12.22 6.23
C ARG A 56 -0.83 -12.70 4.80
N PHE A 57 -0.34 -11.85 3.90
CA PHE A 57 -0.09 -12.24 2.51
C PHE A 57 1.08 -13.24 2.39
N ILE A 58 2.12 -13.05 3.20
CA ILE A 58 3.29 -13.92 3.22
C ILE A 58 2.91 -15.30 3.78
N LEU A 59 2.26 -15.33 4.94
CA LEU A 59 1.83 -16.56 5.61
C LEU A 59 0.82 -17.36 4.77
N ASP A 60 -0.14 -16.69 4.12
CA ASP A 60 -1.08 -17.33 3.20
C ASP A 60 -0.34 -18.01 2.03
N ARG A 61 0.62 -17.32 1.42
CA ARG A 61 1.41 -17.86 0.31
C ARG A 61 2.31 -19.03 0.74
N LEU A 62 2.94 -18.94 1.91
CA LEU A 62 3.75 -20.02 2.47
C LEU A 62 2.89 -21.26 2.76
N ALA A 63 1.72 -21.07 3.36
CA ALA A 63 0.78 -22.16 3.64
C ALA A 63 0.32 -22.88 2.36
N LYS A 64 -0.02 -22.13 1.30
CA LYS A 64 -0.39 -22.68 -0.02
C LYS A 64 0.74 -23.50 -0.66
N ARG A 65 1.99 -23.21 -0.31
CA ARG A 65 3.18 -23.93 -0.79
C ARG A 65 3.66 -25.03 0.16
N GLY A 66 2.97 -25.26 1.27
CA GLY A 66 3.40 -26.21 2.30
C GLY A 66 4.71 -25.84 2.99
N MET A 67 5.09 -24.56 2.97
CA MET A 67 6.34 -24.06 3.55
C MET A 67 6.09 -23.38 4.90
N ALA A 68 7.10 -23.46 5.78
CA ALA A 68 7.12 -22.70 7.03
C ALA A 68 7.97 -21.43 6.87
N PRO A 69 7.69 -20.35 7.63
CA PRO A 69 8.60 -19.21 7.71
C PRO A 69 9.97 -19.63 8.24
N SER A 70 11.02 -18.95 7.79
CA SER A 70 12.35 -19.09 8.36
C SER A 70 12.36 -18.67 9.84
N PRO A 71 13.24 -19.26 10.66
CA PRO A 71 13.42 -18.81 12.04
C PRO A 71 13.87 -17.35 12.06
N LEU A 72 13.56 -16.66 13.16
CA LEU A 72 14.01 -15.30 13.37
C LEU A 72 15.55 -15.26 13.36
N ALA A 73 16.10 -14.25 12.68
CA ALA A 73 17.54 -14.05 12.66
C ALA A 73 18.06 -13.73 14.07
N LYS A 74 19.29 -14.11 14.36
CA LYS A 74 19.92 -13.72 15.63
C LYS A 74 20.11 -12.18 15.65
N PRO A 75 20.03 -11.52 16.82
CA PRO A 75 20.15 -10.07 16.92
C PRO A 75 21.41 -9.50 16.24
N GLU A 76 22.55 -10.20 16.30
CA GLU A 76 23.81 -9.78 15.67
C GLU A 76 23.72 -9.79 14.14
N GLN A 77 22.99 -10.77 13.58
CA GLN A 77 22.75 -10.85 12.15
C GLN A 77 21.79 -9.75 11.69
N GLN A 78 20.79 -9.43 12.50
CA GLN A 78 19.87 -8.33 12.24
C GLN A 78 20.61 -6.99 12.24
N ALA A 79 21.43 -6.72 13.25
CA ALA A 79 22.26 -5.52 13.33
C ALA A 79 23.09 -5.34 12.05
N ARG A 80 23.84 -6.39 11.66
CA ARG A 80 24.67 -6.33 10.44
C ARG A 80 23.86 -6.01 9.19
N ARG A 81 22.68 -6.59 9.01
CA ARG A 81 21.81 -6.31 7.85
C ARG A 81 21.37 -4.85 7.84
N VAL A 82 20.91 -4.34 8.98
CA VAL A 82 20.47 -2.94 9.10
C VAL A 82 21.62 -1.97 8.76
N PHE A 83 22.84 -2.22 9.24
CA PHE A 83 23.99 -1.40 8.89
C PHE A 83 24.32 -1.43 7.40
N LEU A 84 24.27 -2.60 6.77
CA LEU A 84 24.54 -2.72 5.34
C LEU A 84 23.45 -2.05 4.50
N ASP A 85 22.18 -2.24 4.86
CA ASP A 85 21.04 -1.77 4.07
C ASP A 85 20.79 -0.27 4.24
N LEU A 86 20.90 0.25 5.46
CA LEU A 86 20.56 1.65 5.76
C LEU A 86 21.78 2.58 5.75
N VAL A 87 22.94 2.10 6.21
CA VAL A 87 24.15 2.92 6.34
C VAL A 87 25.13 2.66 5.19
N GLY A 88 25.08 1.47 4.57
CA GLY A 88 25.97 1.11 3.45
C GLY A 88 27.37 0.68 3.88
N ARG A 89 27.60 0.44 5.17
CA ARG A 89 28.88 -0.08 5.70
C ARG A 89 28.67 -1.23 6.65
N SER A 90 29.72 -2.00 6.90
CA SER A 90 29.71 -2.96 8.00
C SER A 90 29.73 -2.23 9.37
N PRO A 91 29.19 -2.86 10.44
CA PRO A 91 29.30 -2.31 11.78
C PRO A 91 30.77 -2.18 12.21
N GLN A 92 31.08 -1.09 12.89
CA GLN A 92 32.36 -0.87 13.56
C GLN A 92 32.44 -1.73 14.84
N PRO A 93 33.65 -1.98 15.36
CA PRO A 93 33.81 -2.59 16.67
C PRO A 93 32.99 -1.84 17.74
N GLY A 94 32.26 -2.57 18.57
CA GLY A 94 31.40 -2.03 19.64
C GLY A 94 29.98 -1.64 19.24
N GLU A 95 29.69 -1.38 17.96
CA GLU A 95 28.34 -0.97 17.53
C GLU A 95 27.32 -2.12 17.65
N ILE A 96 27.76 -3.35 17.45
CA ILE A 96 26.92 -4.54 17.67
C ILE A 96 26.57 -4.64 19.15
N ASP A 97 27.54 -4.45 20.05
CA ASP A 97 27.31 -4.57 21.50
C ASP A 97 26.31 -3.51 21.98
N VAL A 98 26.40 -2.28 21.46
CA VAL A 98 25.41 -1.23 21.72
C VAL A 98 24.02 -1.63 21.22
N PHE A 99 23.91 -2.19 20.02
CA PHE A 99 22.63 -2.67 19.50
C PHE A 99 22.05 -3.82 20.34
N LEU A 100 22.91 -4.73 20.82
CA LEU A 100 22.49 -5.84 21.67
C LEU A 100 22.09 -5.42 23.09
N ALA A 101 22.67 -4.32 23.59
CA ALA A 101 22.37 -3.78 24.90
C ALA A 101 21.05 -2.98 24.94
N ASP A 102 20.53 -2.58 23.78
CA ASP A 102 19.26 -1.86 23.67
C ASP A 102 18.06 -2.83 23.78
N PRO A 103 17.25 -2.77 24.84
CA PRO A 103 16.04 -3.56 24.96
C PRO A 103 14.95 -2.87 24.12
N GLY A 104 14.93 -3.16 22.82
CA GLY A 104 13.89 -2.70 21.90
C GLY A 104 12.47 -3.09 22.30
#